data_AF-A0A2I0L6V0-F1
#
_entry.id   AF-A0A2I0L6V0-F1
#
_cell.length_a   1.000
_cell.length_b   1.000
_cell.length_c   1.000
_cell.angle_alpha   90.00
_cell.angle_beta   90.00
_cell.angle_gamma   90.00
#
_symmetry.space_group_name_H-M   'P 1'
#
loop_
_entity.id
_entity.type
_entity.pdbx_description
1 polymer ?
#
loop_
_entity_poly.entity_id
_entity_poly.type
_entity_poly.pdbx_seq_one_letter_code
_entity_poly.pdbx_strand_id
1 'polypeptide(L)'
;MWEMRVNSGFGGVALSPVGQQCVSREDYSLIKRKGLAVVDCSWARLADVPFVKLHCAAPRLLPWLVAANPVNYGRPCELSCVEALSAALIICGEEETAHLLLGKFKWGHAFLSLNRELLKAYSECENGADIISVQNTWLSQQAQDPKAPSDNQGDAAASFSDEEDSNSDSDEGLPPLERNMNHLTLQESEEESE
;
A
#
# COMPACT_ATOMS: atom_id res chain seq x y z
N MET A 1 -16.01 -17.65 3.04
CA MET A 1 -14.63 -17.26 3.35
C MET A 1 -13.94 -18.52 3.84
N TRP A 2 -12.83 -18.92 3.23
CA TRP A 2 -12.11 -20.15 3.58
C TRP A 2 -10.92 -19.76 4.47
N GLU A 3 -10.86 -20.29 5.68
CA GLU A 3 -9.71 -20.14 6.59
C GLU A 3 -8.72 -21.28 6.34
N MET A 4 -7.44 -20.96 6.15
CA MET A 4 -6.37 -21.95 5.93
C MET A 4 -5.54 -22.13 7.20
N ARG A 5 -5.17 -23.38 7.48
CA ARG A 5 -4.21 -23.68 8.55
C ARG A 5 -2.82 -23.26 8.10
N VAL A 6 -1.99 -22.75 9.00
CA VAL A 6 -0.61 -22.28 8.73
C VAL A 6 0.26 -23.32 8.00
N ASN A 7 -0.05 -24.61 8.14
CA ASN A 7 0.70 -25.72 7.53
C ASN A 7 0.11 -26.25 6.20
N SER A 8 -1.00 -25.68 5.72
CA SER A 8 -1.55 -25.97 4.39
C SER A 8 -1.17 -24.84 3.43
N GLY A 9 -0.36 -25.13 2.43
CA GLY A 9 0.11 -24.11 1.50
C GLY A 9 -0.99 -23.54 0.60
N PHE A 10 -0.92 -22.24 0.32
CA PHE A 10 -1.82 -21.57 -0.62
C PHE A 10 -1.21 -21.54 -2.02
N GLY A 11 -1.94 -22.08 -3.00
CA GLY A 11 -1.46 -22.17 -4.38
C GLY A 11 -1.58 -20.88 -5.19
N GLY A 12 -2.34 -19.89 -4.71
CA GLY A 12 -2.59 -18.62 -5.41
C GLY A 12 -1.67 -17.48 -4.97
N VAL A 13 -2.13 -16.25 -5.19
CA VAL A 13 -1.41 -15.03 -4.81
C VAL A 13 -1.73 -14.67 -3.37
N ALA A 14 -0.72 -14.50 -2.54
CA ALA A 14 -0.90 -14.08 -1.15
C ALA A 14 -0.25 -12.71 -0.93
N LEU A 15 -1.04 -11.77 -0.41
CA LEU A 15 -0.50 -10.48 0.03
C LEU A 15 0.30 -10.69 1.31
N SER A 16 1.59 -10.39 1.25
CA SER A 16 2.51 -10.66 2.35
C SER A 16 3.68 -9.67 2.36
N PRO A 17 4.08 -9.16 3.54
CA PRO A 17 5.22 -8.23 3.69
C PRO A 17 6.57 -8.87 3.37
N VAL A 18 6.64 -10.21 3.26
CA VAL A 18 7.85 -10.94 2.85
C VAL A 18 7.91 -11.19 1.34
N GLY A 19 6.93 -10.71 0.57
CA GLY A 19 6.97 -10.74 -0.89
C GLY A 19 8.15 -9.93 -1.43
N GLN A 20 8.70 -10.36 -2.56
CA GLN A 20 9.79 -9.61 -3.25
C GLN A 20 9.28 -8.77 -4.42
N GLN A 21 8.10 -9.12 -4.95
CA GLN A 21 7.49 -8.45 -6.10
C GLN A 21 6.17 -7.82 -5.67
N CYS A 22 5.90 -6.61 -6.16
CA CYS A 22 4.59 -5.99 -6.00
C CYS A 22 3.55 -6.73 -6.85
N VAL A 23 2.32 -6.79 -6.35
CA VAL A 23 1.18 -7.28 -7.14
C VAL A 23 1.00 -6.41 -8.38
N SER A 24 0.78 -7.03 -9.54
CA SER A 24 0.54 -6.33 -10.81
C SER A 24 -0.42 -7.12 -11.70
N ARG A 25 -0.67 -6.64 -12.93
CA ARG A 25 -1.49 -7.34 -13.92
C ARG A 25 -1.03 -8.76 -14.25
N GLU A 26 0.26 -9.06 -14.11
CA GLU A 26 0.80 -10.41 -14.36
C GLU A 26 0.15 -11.49 -13.47
N ASP A 27 -0.32 -11.08 -12.29
CA ASP A 27 -0.90 -11.97 -11.29
C ASP A 27 -2.37 -12.32 -11.60
N TYR A 28 -3.03 -11.61 -12.53
CA TYR A 28 -4.45 -11.82 -12.88
C TYR A 28 -4.78 -13.29 -13.18
N SER A 29 -3.97 -13.91 -14.03
CA SER A 29 -4.16 -15.30 -14.44
C SER A 29 -4.04 -16.28 -13.27
N LEU A 30 -3.17 -15.99 -12.30
CA LEU A 30 -2.99 -16.83 -11.13
C LEU A 30 -4.13 -16.64 -10.12
N ILE A 31 -4.54 -15.39 -9.89
CA ILE A 31 -5.69 -15.04 -9.03
C ILE A 31 -6.96 -15.71 -9.55
N LYS A 32 -7.23 -15.63 -10.86
CA LYS A 32 -8.42 -16.24 -11.46
C LYS A 32 -8.48 -17.76 -11.30
N ARG A 33 -7.32 -18.44 -11.39
CA ARG A 33 -7.25 -19.90 -11.32
C ARG A 33 -7.19 -20.44 -9.89
N LYS A 34 -6.49 -19.76 -8.98
CA LYS A 34 -6.12 -20.28 -7.66
C LYS A 34 -6.52 -19.38 -6.49
N GLY A 35 -7.00 -18.18 -6.77
CA GLY A 35 -7.47 -17.21 -5.78
C GLY A 35 -6.40 -16.20 -5.33
N LEU A 36 -6.89 -15.22 -4.59
CA LEU A 36 -6.14 -14.19 -3.88
C LEU A 36 -6.38 -14.37 -2.38
N ALA A 37 -5.31 -14.30 -1.58
CA ALA A 37 -5.37 -14.40 -0.13
C ALA A 37 -4.70 -13.21 0.54
N VAL A 38 -5.16 -12.88 1.75
CA VAL A 38 -4.56 -11.92 2.66
C VAL A 38 -4.40 -12.58 4.02
N VAL A 39 -3.40 -12.17 4.78
CA VAL A 39 -3.19 -12.64 6.15
C VAL A 39 -4.01 -11.78 7.11
N ASP A 40 -5.03 -12.38 7.72
CA ASP A 40 -5.87 -11.69 8.70
C ASP A 40 -5.19 -11.68 10.07
N CYS A 41 -4.68 -10.52 10.46
CA CYS A 41 -4.07 -10.30 11.77
C CYS A 41 -4.25 -8.84 12.18
N SER A 42 -4.25 -8.58 13.48
CA SER A 42 -4.20 -7.20 13.96
C SER A 42 -2.80 -6.63 13.76
N TRP A 43 -2.71 -5.33 13.47
CA TRP A 43 -1.43 -4.62 13.37
C TRP A 43 -0.55 -4.82 14.62
N ALA A 44 -1.15 -4.92 15.80
CA ALA A 44 -0.46 -5.19 17.07
C ALA A 44 0.24 -6.55 17.14
N ARG A 45 -0.17 -7.52 16.30
CA ARG A 45 0.34 -8.90 16.31
C ARG A 45 1.01 -9.28 14.98
N LEU A 46 1.24 -8.31 14.09
CA LEU A 46 1.84 -8.56 12.79
C LEU A 46 3.24 -9.19 12.92
N ALA A 47 4.03 -8.72 13.89
CA ALA A 47 5.36 -9.26 14.18
C ALA A 47 5.34 -10.71 14.68
N ASP A 48 4.23 -11.14 15.30
CA ASP A 48 4.07 -12.51 15.81
C ASP A 48 3.72 -13.51 14.69
N VAL A 49 3.33 -13.01 13.50
CA VAL A 49 2.91 -13.86 12.39
C VAL A 49 4.14 -14.52 11.79
N PRO A 50 4.20 -15.86 11.76
CA PRO A 50 5.33 -16.56 11.17
C PRO A 50 5.22 -16.57 9.65
N PHE A 51 5.45 -15.42 9.00
CA PHE A 51 5.33 -15.26 7.54
C PHE A 51 6.19 -16.26 6.77
N VAL A 52 7.36 -16.61 7.29
CA VAL A 52 8.27 -17.62 6.71
C VAL A 52 7.63 -19.02 6.69
N LYS A 53 6.74 -19.33 7.64
CA LYS A 53 6.04 -20.62 7.71
C LYS A 53 4.78 -20.66 6.85
N LEU A 54 4.29 -19.51 6.40
CA LEU A 54 3.14 -19.42 5.49
C LEU A 54 3.58 -19.78 4.07
N HIS A 55 3.43 -21.05 3.71
CA HIS A 55 3.76 -21.53 2.38
C HIS A 55 2.78 -20.95 1.35
N CYS A 56 3.22 -19.94 0.60
CA CYS A 56 2.46 -19.34 -0.49
C CYS A 56 3.24 -19.49 -1.80
N ALA A 57 2.56 -19.90 -2.87
CA ALA A 57 3.19 -20.10 -4.17
C ALA A 57 3.65 -18.77 -4.81
N ALA A 58 2.91 -17.68 -4.58
CA ALA A 58 3.22 -16.36 -5.09
C ALA A 58 2.98 -15.29 -4.01
N PRO A 59 3.94 -15.06 -3.09
CA PRO A 59 3.87 -13.95 -2.15
C PRO A 59 4.10 -12.62 -2.88
N ARG A 60 3.18 -11.67 -2.71
CA ARG A 60 3.23 -10.34 -3.32
C ARG A 60 3.15 -9.23 -2.28
N LEU A 61 3.92 -8.17 -2.51
CA LEU A 61 3.77 -6.92 -1.80
C LEU A 61 2.60 -6.13 -2.39
N LEU A 62 1.89 -5.41 -1.54
CA LEU A 62 1.00 -4.38 -2.02
C LEU A 62 1.82 -3.09 -2.23
N PRO A 63 1.55 -2.28 -3.26
CA PRO A 63 2.17 -0.96 -3.36
C PRO A 63 1.65 0.01 -2.29
N TRP A 64 2.33 1.14 -2.16
CA TRP A 64 1.96 2.22 -1.26
C TRP A 64 0.58 2.75 -1.60
N LEU A 65 -0.27 2.76 -0.58
CA LEU A 65 -1.65 3.24 -0.59
C LEU A 65 -2.00 3.77 0.80
N VAL A 66 -3.01 4.62 0.90
CA VAL A 66 -3.45 5.23 2.15
C VAL A 66 -4.74 4.57 2.62
N ALA A 67 -4.79 4.25 3.92
CA ALA A 67 -5.98 3.68 4.55
C ALA A 67 -7.12 4.70 4.61
N ALA A 68 -8.34 4.25 4.30
CA ALA A 68 -9.59 4.98 4.51
C ALA A 68 -10.50 4.33 5.56
N ASN A 69 -10.07 3.21 6.16
CA ASN A 69 -10.78 2.59 7.25
C ASN A 69 -10.81 3.49 8.50
N PRO A 70 -11.85 3.41 9.36
CA PRO A 70 -12.02 4.31 10.50
C PRO A 70 -10.92 4.23 11.57
N VAL A 71 -10.14 3.14 11.60
CA VAL A 71 -9.13 2.92 12.63
C VAL A 71 -7.82 3.61 12.25
N ASN A 72 -7.42 3.49 10.98
CA ASN A 72 -6.12 3.96 10.47
C ASN A 72 -6.28 5.02 9.37
N TYR A 73 -7.38 5.77 9.35
CA TYR A 73 -7.65 6.75 8.29
C TYR A 73 -6.46 7.70 8.07
N GLY A 74 -6.04 7.86 6.81
CA GLY A 74 -4.94 8.72 6.42
C GLY A 74 -3.54 8.13 6.64
N ARG A 75 -3.44 6.95 7.28
CA ARG A 75 -2.15 6.31 7.50
C ARG A 75 -1.67 5.55 6.26
N PRO A 76 -0.42 5.76 5.82
CA PRO A 76 0.13 5.03 4.69
C PRO A 76 0.36 3.57 5.05
N CYS A 77 0.07 2.66 4.12
CA CYS A 77 0.34 1.22 4.20
C CYS A 77 -0.36 0.47 5.36
N GLU A 78 -1.11 1.14 6.24
CA GLU A 78 -1.86 0.54 7.34
C GLU A 78 -3.29 0.13 6.93
N LEU A 79 -3.41 -0.53 5.77
CA LEU A 79 -4.68 -0.95 5.20
C LEU A 79 -5.36 -2.06 6.02
N SER A 80 -6.70 -2.08 6.00
CA SER A 80 -7.46 -3.24 6.44
C SER A 80 -7.36 -4.39 5.43
N CYS A 81 -7.65 -5.61 5.88
CA CYS A 81 -7.66 -6.80 5.01
C CYS A 81 -8.55 -6.64 3.78
N VAL A 82 -9.70 -5.96 3.91
CA VAL A 82 -10.60 -5.69 2.78
C VAL A 82 -10.02 -4.65 1.82
N GLU A 83 -9.39 -3.59 2.32
CA GLU A 83 -8.73 -2.59 1.47
C GLU A 83 -7.56 -3.20 0.69
N ALA A 84 -6.74 -4.03 1.36
CA ALA A 84 -5.64 -4.74 0.72
C ALA A 84 -6.12 -5.69 -0.38
N LEU A 85 -7.15 -6.50 -0.11
CA LEU A 85 -7.76 -7.39 -1.11
C LEU A 85 -8.33 -6.59 -2.29
N SER A 86 -9.10 -5.54 -2.02
CA SER A 86 -9.71 -4.73 -3.06
C SER A 86 -8.67 -3.99 -3.90
N ALA A 87 -7.61 -3.46 -3.28
CA ALA A 87 -6.50 -2.83 -4.01
C ALA A 87 -5.82 -3.82 -4.97
N ALA A 88 -5.47 -5.01 -4.49
CA ALA A 88 -4.87 -6.04 -5.34
C ALA A 88 -5.79 -6.45 -6.49
N LEU A 89 -7.10 -6.59 -6.24
CA LEU A 89 -8.07 -6.87 -7.29
C LEU A 89 -8.11 -5.76 -8.35
N ILE A 90 -8.15 -4.48 -7.94
CA ILE A 90 -8.15 -3.33 -8.87
C ILE A 90 -6.88 -3.33 -9.72
N ILE A 91 -5.72 -3.49 -9.08
CA ILE A 91 -4.41 -3.51 -9.76
C ILE A 91 -4.36 -4.65 -10.80
N CYS A 92 -4.93 -5.81 -10.49
CA CYS A 92 -5.01 -6.93 -11.43
C CYS A 92 -6.13 -6.79 -12.47
N GLY A 93 -6.99 -5.77 -12.40
CA GLY A 93 -8.08 -5.52 -13.36
C GLY A 93 -9.45 -6.11 -13.00
N GLU A 94 -9.65 -6.58 -11.77
CA GLU A 94 -10.93 -7.07 -11.22
C GLU A 94 -11.65 -5.98 -10.39
N GLU A 95 -11.87 -4.81 -11.00
CA GLU A 95 -12.43 -3.62 -10.33
C GLU A 95 -13.85 -3.84 -9.80
N GLU A 96 -14.71 -4.53 -10.56
CA GLU A 96 -16.10 -4.82 -10.13
C GLU A 96 -16.14 -5.64 -8.83
N THR A 97 -15.28 -6.66 -8.73
CA THR A 97 -15.17 -7.49 -7.52
C THR A 97 -14.69 -6.66 -6.33
N ALA A 98 -13.71 -5.78 -6.55
CA ALA A 98 -13.22 -4.87 -5.52
C ALA A 98 -14.29 -3.91 -5.00
N HIS A 99 -15.11 -3.36 -5.91
CA HIS A 99 -16.25 -2.50 -5.58
C HIS A 99 -17.32 -3.24 -4.78
N LEU A 100 -17.62 -4.50 -5.12
CA LEU A 100 -18.55 -5.32 -4.36
C LEU A 100 -18.06 -5.63 -2.94
N LEU A 101 -16.74 -5.83 -2.76
CA LEU A 101 -16.15 -6.04 -1.45
C LEU A 101 -16.23 -4.78 -0.58
N LEU A 102 -15.80 -3.64 -1.12
CA LEU A 102 -15.82 -2.36 -0.41
C LEU A 102 -17.23 -1.85 -0.16
N GLY A 103 -18.19 -2.15 -1.06
CA GLY A 103 -19.59 -1.76 -0.94
C GLY A 103 -20.30 -2.35 0.29
N LYS A 104 -19.73 -3.38 0.94
CA LYS A 104 -20.23 -3.90 2.22
C LYS A 104 -19.92 -2.98 3.41
N PHE A 105 -19.02 -2.01 3.22
CA PHE A 105 -18.56 -1.10 4.25
C PHE A 105 -19.02 0.32 3.92
N LYS A 106 -19.64 1.00 4.88
CA LYS A 106 -20.12 2.38 4.68
C LYS A 106 -19.02 3.34 4.23
N TRP A 107 -17.79 3.13 4.72
CA TRP A 107 -16.60 3.92 4.38
C TRP A 107 -15.85 3.40 3.15
N GLY A 108 -16.22 2.26 2.57
CA GLY A 108 -15.43 1.61 1.51
C GLY A 108 -15.24 2.46 0.25
N HIS A 109 -16.22 3.31 -0.07
CA HIS A 109 -16.10 4.27 -1.17
C HIS A 109 -14.99 5.31 -0.93
N ALA A 110 -14.73 5.68 0.32
CA ALA A 110 -13.68 6.64 0.67
C ALA A 110 -12.29 6.10 0.32
N PHE A 111 -12.07 4.78 0.39
CA PHE A 111 -10.80 4.16 -0.02
C PHE A 111 -10.52 4.39 -1.50
N LEU A 112 -11.54 4.20 -2.34
CA LEU A 112 -11.44 4.39 -3.79
C LEU A 112 -11.23 5.86 -4.14
N SER A 113 -11.95 6.77 -3.46
CA SER A 113 -11.79 8.21 -3.67
C SER A 113 -10.41 8.70 -3.24
N LEU A 114 -9.93 8.25 -2.07
CA LEU A 114 -8.64 8.67 -1.50
C LEU A 114 -7.46 8.24 -2.37
N ASN A 115 -7.52 7.03 -2.94
CA ASN A 115 -6.43 6.45 -3.71
C ASN A 115 -6.69 6.46 -5.22
N ARG A 116 -7.65 7.25 -5.71
CA ARG A 116 -8.15 7.15 -7.09
C ARG A 116 -7.05 7.24 -8.14
N GLU A 117 -6.17 8.23 -8.00
CA GLU A 117 -5.12 8.51 -8.98
C GLU A 117 -4.07 7.40 -8.99
N LEU A 118 -3.63 6.96 -7.80
CA LEU A 118 -2.70 5.85 -7.64
C LEU A 118 -3.26 4.52 -8.13
N LEU A 119 -4.48 4.17 -7.73
CA LEU A 119 -5.12 2.92 -8.17
C LEU A 119 -5.28 2.88 -9.69
N LYS A 120 -5.62 4.01 -10.31
CA LYS A 120 -5.67 4.12 -11.76
C LYS A 120 -4.28 3.89 -12.36
N ALA A 121 -3.26 4.61 -11.91
CA ALA A 121 -1.91 4.48 -12.44
C ALA A 121 -1.35 3.05 -12.25
N TYR A 122 -1.60 2.42 -11.10
CA TYR A 122 -1.19 1.04 -10.85
C TYR A 122 -1.93 0.04 -11.74
N SER A 123 -3.21 0.26 -12.03
CA SER A 123 -3.96 -0.63 -12.94
C SER A 123 -3.47 -0.57 -14.40
N GLU A 124 -2.74 0.48 -14.78
CA GLU A 124 -2.13 0.62 -16.11
C GLU A 124 -0.77 -0.08 -16.20
N CYS A 125 -0.15 -0.44 -15.06
CA CYS A 125 1.14 -1.12 -14.99
C CYS A 125 1.04 -2.61 -15.36
N GLU A 126 2.06 -3.12 -16.07
CA GLU A 126 2.08 -4.54 -16.47
C GLU A 126 2.76 -5.41 -15.40
N ASN A 127 3.90 -4.96 -14.88
CA ASN A 127 4.75 -5.73 -13.97
C ASN A 127 4.99 -5.02 -12.63
N GLY A 128 5.53 -5.75 -11.65
CA GLY A 128 5.81 -5.19 -10.32
C GLY A 128 6.86 -4.07 -10.31
N ALA A 129 7.76 -3.99 -11.28
CA ALA A 129 8.75 -2.91 -11.37
C ALA A 129 8.11 -1.59 -11.84
N ASP A 130 7.16 -1.65 -12.78
CA ASP A 130 6.38 -0.48 -13.20
C ASP A 130 5.60 0.12 -12.02
N ILE A 131 4.98 -0.76 -11.21
CA ILE A 131 4.26 -0.37 -9.99
C ILE A 131 5.18 0.40 -9.04
N ILE A 132 6.40 -0.10 -8.82
CA ILE A 132 7.38 0.56 -7.94
C ILE A 132 7.83 1.92 -8.53
N SER A 133 8.01 1.99 -9.85
CA SER A 133 8.37 3.25 -10.53
C SER A 133 7.29 4.33 -10.35
N VAL A 134 6.02 3.96 -10.57
CA VAL A 134 4.87 4.85 -10.35
C VAL A 134 4.80 5.29 -8.88
N GLN A 135 4.93 4.34 -7.95
CA GLN A 135 4.93 4.61 -6.51
C GLN A 135 6.00 5.65 -6.13
N ASN A 136 7.24 5.43 -6.55
CA ASN A 136 8.36 6.30 -6.20
C ASN A 136 8.20 7.70 -6.81
N THR A 137 7.70 7.77 -8.04
CA THR A 137 7.39 9.04 -8.71
C THR A 137 6.35 9.82 -7.92
N TRP A 138 5.28 9.16 -7.49
CA TRP A 138 4.21 9.77 -6.69
C TRP A 138 4.73 10.30 -5.34
N LEU A 139 5.48 9.47 -4.61
CA LEU A 139 6.05 9.85 -3.31
C LEU A 139 7.02 11.03 -3.42
N SER A 140 7.83 11.05 -4.49
CA SER A 140 8.77 12.16 -4.74
C SER A 140 8.04 13.47 -5.05
N GLN A 141 6.95 13.43 -5.83
CA GLN A 141 6.15 14.61 -6.13
C GLN A 141 5.51 15.19 -4.87
N GLN A 142 4.91 14.35 -4.02
CA GLN A 142 4.30 14.83 -2.78
C GLN A 142 5.32 15.37 -1.76
N ALA A 143 6.56 14.89 -1.78
CA ALA A 143 7.61 15.42 -0.92
C ALA A 143 8.06 16.84 -1.35
N GLN A 144 7.93 17.17 -2.64
CA GLN A 144 8.29 18.47 -3.20
C GLN A 144 7.17 19.52 -3.08
N ASP A 145 5.93 19.08 -2.85
CA ASP A 145 4.77 19.94 -2.55
C ASP A 145 4.43 19.86 -1.04
N PRO A 146 5.09 20.64 -0.16
CA PRO A 146 4.72 20.70 1.26
C PRO A 146 3.45 21.54 1.44
N LYS A 147 2.31 21.04 0.95
CA LYS A 147 1.02 21.57 1.38
C LYS A 147 0.67 20.89 2.71
N ALA A 148 1.14 21.51 3.79
CA ALA A 148 0.79 21.15 5.16
C ALA A 148 -0.73 20.94 5.31
N PRO A 149 -1.20 20.02 6.16
CA PRO A 149 -2.61 19.87 6.40
C PRO A 149 -3.15 21.17 7.01
N SER A 150 -4.14 21.76 6.35
CA SER A 150 -4.88 22.90 6.90
C SER A 150 -5.69 22.39 8.10
N ASP A 151 -5.13 22.56 9.30
CA ASP A 151 -5.90 22.50 10.54
C ASP A 151 -7.00 23.56 10.46
N ASN A 152 -8.25 23.10 10.56
CA ASN A 152 -9.38 23.96 10.86
C ASN A 152 -9.15 24.58 12.25
N GLN A 153 -8.76 25.85 12.30
CA GLN A 153 -9.00 26.70 13.45
C GLN A 153 -9.79 27.94 13.02
N GLY A 154 -10.98 28.05 13.61
CA GLY A 154 -11.83 29.22 13.48
C GLY A 154 -11.24 30.45 14.19
N ASP A 155 -11.72 31.59 13.70
CA ASP A 155 -11.75 32.93 14.29
C ASP A 155 -10.43 33.71 14.39
N ALA A 156 -10.21 34.64 13.46
CA ALA A 156 -10.35 36.09 13.70
C ALA A 156 -9.78 36.93 12.53
N ALA A 157 -10.35 38.13 12.39
CA ALA A 157 -10.13 39.11 11.32
C ALA A 157 -8.69 39.62 11.17
N ALA A 158 -8.27 39.82 9.91
CA ALA A 158 -7.77 41.09 9.34
C ALA A 158 -7.06 40.81 7.99
N SER A 159 -7.47 41.51 6.92
CA SER A 159 -6.74 41.57 5.65
C SER A 159 -6.15 42.96 5.50
N PHE A 160 -4.83 43.03 5.31
CA PHE A 160 -4.12 44.15 4.69
C PHE A 160 -2.79 43.63 4.11
N SER A 161 -2.66 43.67 2.77
CA SER A 161 -1.47 43.94 1.89
C SER A 161 -0.05 43.61 2.40
N ASP A 162 0.97 43.20 1.64
CA ASP A 162 1.27 43.20 0.19
C ASP A 162 2.66 42.52 -0.01
N GLU A 163 2.91 42.03 -1.23
CA GLU A 163 4.18 42.07 -2.02
C GLU A 163 5.48 41.27 -1.66
N GLU A 164 5.87 40.44 -2.64
CA GLU A 164 7.19 40.32 -3.34
C GLU A 164 8.45 39.63 -2.76
N ASP A 165 8.79 38.49 -3.41
CA ASP A 165 9.97 38.25 -4.28
C ASP A 165 11.33 37.73 -3.72
N SER A 166 12.00 36.95 -4.59
CA SER A 166 13.45 36.69 -4.76
C SER A 166 14.02 35.27 -4.57
N ASN A 167 14.73 34.83 -5.63
CA ASN A 167 15.45 33.58 -5.92
C ASN A 167 16.63 33.24 -4.99
N SER A 168 17.00 31.94 -4.91
CA SER A 168 18.41 31.52 -5.04
C SER A 168 18.58 30.03 -5.39
N ASP A 169 19.42 29.81 -6.39
CA ASP A 169 19.94 28.58 -6.99
C ASP A 169 20.93 27.85 -6.05
N SER A 170 20.95 26.50 -6.02
CA SER A 170 22.15 25.64 -5.80
C SER A 170 21.83 24.13 -5.78
N ASP A 171 22.61 23.42 -6.59
CA ASP A 171 22.83 21.98 -6.74
C ASP A 171 23.20 21.25 -5.43
N GLU A 172 22.46 20.20 -5.03
CA GLU A 172 22.97 19.19 -4.08
C GLU A 172 22.22 17.85 -4.15
N GLY A 173 22.90 16.83 -4.70
CA GLY A 173 22.77 15.40 -4.38
C GLY A 173 21.38 14.77 -4.28
N LEU A 174 20.95 14.04 -5.32
CA LEU A 174 19.81 13.14 -5.23
C LEU A 174 19.96 12.21 -4.01
N PRO A 175 18.97 12.17 -3.08
CA PRO A 175 19.06 11.34 -1.90
C PRO A 175 19.08 9.85 -2.27
N PRO A 176 19.74 8.99 -1.46
CA PRO A 176 19.81 7.56 -1.73
C PRO A 176 18.42 6.94 -1.79
N LEU A 177 18.23 5.99 -2.71
CA LEU A 177 16.98 5.28 -2.95
C LEU A 177 16.37 4.75 -1.63
N GLU A 178 15.22 5.28 -1.24
CA GLU A 178 14.50 4.77 -0.07
C GLU A 178 13.91 3.39 -0.35
N ARG A 179 14.16 2.46 0.57
CA ARG A 179 13.64 1.09 0.54
C ARG A 179 12.11 1.12 0.61
N ASN A 180 11.45 0.25 -0.15
CA ASN A 180 10.00 0.05 -0.06
C ASN A 180 9.59 -0.25 1.40
N MET A 181 8.75 0.62 1.96
CA MET A 181 8.33 0.59 3.37
C MET A 181 7.47 -0.63 3.76
N ASN A 182 7.01 -1.42 2.79
CA ASN A 182 6.23 -2.64 3.05
C ASN A 182 7.08 -3.85 3.39
N HIS A 183 8.40 -3.71 3.39
CA HIS A 183 9.28 -4.79 3.81
C HIS A 183 9.42 -4.79 5.33
N LEU A 184 8.98 -5.86 6.00
CA LEU A 184 9.34 -6.09 7.40
C LEU A 184 10.84 -6.35 7.48
N THR A 185 11.57 -5.54 8.25
CA THR A 185 12.95 -5.85 8.63
C THR A 185 12.94 -7.06 9.56
N LEU A 186 13.04 -8.27 9.00
CA LEU A 186 13.22 -9.48 9.78
C LEU A 186 14.65 -9.47 10.32
N GLN A 187 14.82 -9.22 11.62
CA GLN A 187 16.09 -9.47 12.27
C GLN A 187 16.33 -10.98 12.26
N GLU A 188 17.33 -11.42 11.48
CA GLU A 188 17.89 -12.75 11.58
C GLU A 188 18.50 -12.89 12.97
N SER A 189 17.80 -13.57 13.88
CA SER A 189 18.41 -14.10 15.09
C SER A 189 19.23 -15.32 14.70
N GLU A 190 20.45 -15.09 14.21
CA GLU A 190 21.51 -16.09 14.28
C GLU A 190 21.90 -16.21 15.77
N GLU A 191 21.29 -17.15 16.48
CA GLU A 191 21.89 -17.65 17.73
C GLU A 191 22.97 -18.66 17.33
N GLU A 192 24.22 -18.20 17.49
CA GLU A 192 25.45 -18.96 17.41
C GLU A 192 25.35 -20.24 18.27
N SER A 193 25.77 -21.35 17.66
CA SER A 193 26.10 -22.56 18.40
C SER A 193 27.55 -22.46 18.85
N GLU A 194 27.76 -22.29 20.15
CA GLU A 194 28.99 -22.68 20.85
C GLU A 194 28.78 -23.97 21.63
#